data_AF-A0A397GBX1-F1
#
_entry.id   AF-A0A397GBX1-F1
#
_cell.length_a   1.000
_cell.length_b   1.000
_cell.length_c   1.000
_cell.angle_alpha   90.00
_cell.angle_beta   90.00
_cell.angle_gamma   90.00
#
_symmetry.space_group_name_H-M   'P 1'
#
loop_
_entity.id
_entity.type
_entity.pdbx_description
1 polymer ?
#
loop_
_entity_poly.entity_id
_entity_poly.type
_entity_poly.pdbx_seq_one_letter_code
_entity_poly.pdbx_strand_id
1 'polypeptide(L)' 'MDNHPHRQIRAKYTVYQAYTSSIADAALDAQRFVPPFSRTHITWVKASFLWMAYRSGWARKPKQERVLAI' A
#
# COMPACT_ATOMS: atom_id res chain seq x y z
N MET A 1 -12.53 -20.31 -27.30
CA MET A 1 -11.45 -19.50 -27.89
C MET A 1 -11.16 -18.39 -26.89
N ASP A 2 -10.15 -18.55 -26.04
CA ASP A 2 -9.82 -17.56 -25.03
C ASP A 2 -9.07 -16.39 -25.70
N ASN A 3 -9.76 -15.26 -25.87
CA ASN A 3 -9.25 -14.08 -26.57
C ASN A 3 -8.37 -13.24 -25.61
N HIS A 4 -7.22 -13.79 -25.23
CA HIS A 4 -6.25 -13.04 -24.44
C HIS A 4 -5.39 -12.16 -25.38
N PRO A 5 -5.39 -10.83 -25.20
CA PRO A 5 -4.64 -9.93 -26.07
C PRO A 5 -3.15 -10.25 -26.03
N HIS A 6 -2.52 -10.30 -27.21
CA HIS A 6 -1.09 -10.52 -27.34
C HIS A 6 -0.32 -9.41 -26.61
N ARG A 7 0.54 -9.78 -25.64
CA ARG A 7 1.29 -8.90 -24.71
C ARG A 7 0.52 -8.34 -23.49
N GLN A 8 -0.56 -8.99 -23.06
CA GLN A 8 -1.21 -8.59 -21.81
C GLN A 8 -0.29 -8.78 -20.60
N ILE A 9 -0.06 -7.70 -19.84
CA ILE A 9 0.60 -7.77 -18.53
C ILE A 9 -0.46 -8.01 -17.46
N ARG A 10 -0.41 -9.17 -16.81
CA ARG A 10 -1.21 -9.51 -15.62
C ARG A 10 -0.26 -9.74 -14.46
N ALA A 11 -0.55 -9.14 -13.32
CA ALA A 11 0.34 -9.11 -12.17
C ALA A 11 -0.49 -9.20 -10.89
N LYS A 12 -0.19 -10.19 -10.05
CA LYS A 12 -0.71 -10.30 -8.68
C LYS A 12 0.49 -10.34 -7.74
N TYR A 13 0.77 -9.22 -7.10
CA TYR A 13 1.89 -9.07 -6.17
C TYR A 13 1.42 -8.32 -4.94
N THR A 14 1.97 -8.66 -3.78
CA THR A 14 1.82 -7.84 -2.58
C THR A 14 2.78 -6.66 -2.66
N VAL A 15 2.26 -5.47 -2.38
CA VAL A 15 3.06 -4.27 -2.18
C VAL A 15 2.87 -3.73 -0.78
N TYR A 16 3.84 -2.98 -0.33
CA TYR A 16 3.88 -2.40 1.00
C TYR A 16 3.85 -0.88 0.89
N GLN A 17 3.10 -0.26 1.78
CA GLN A 17 3.04 1.20 1.91
C GLN A 17 2.85 1.58 3.37
N ALA A 18 3.49 2.68 3.78
CA ALA A 18 3.38 3.22 5.13
C ALA A 18 2.32 4.34 5.18
N TYR A 19 1.51 4.35 6.25
CA TYR A 19 0.42 5.29 6.48
C TYR A 19 0.40 5.76 7.93
N THR A 20 -0.38 6.81 8.18
CA THR A 20 -0.82 7.18 9.53
C THR A 20 -1.67 6.08 10.16
N SER A 21 -1.70 6.01 11.49
CA SER A 21 -2.61 5.10 12.20
C SER A 21 -4.06 5.31 11.77
N SER A 22 -4.52 6.56 11.64
CA SER A 22 -5.90 6.87 11.22
C SER A 22 -6.29 6.31 9.85
N ILE A 23 -5.38 6.32 8.87
CA ILE A 23 -5.64 5.73 7.55
C ILE A 23 -5.60 4.20 7.65
N ALA A 24 -4.62 3.66 8.39
CA ALA A 24 -4.43 2.22 8.51
C ALA A 24 -5.61 1.55 9.22
N ASP A 25 -6.07 2.12 10.33
CA ASP A 25 -7.17 1.57 11.12
C ASP A 25 -8.48 1.62 10.32
N ALA A 26 -8.80 2.76 9.69
CA ALA A 26 -9.97 2.88 8.83
C ALA A 26 -9.94 1.90 7.63
N ALA A 27 -8.76 1.68 7.04
CA ALA A 27 -8.61 0.73 5.95
C ALA A 27 -8.75 -0.74 6.40
N LEU A 28 -8.25 -1.08 7.58
CA LEU A 28 -8.39 -2.40 8.18
C LEU A 28 -9.85 -2.69 8.53
N ASP A 29 -10.55 -1.75 9.16
CA ASP A 29 -11.95 -1.93 9.55
C ASP A 29 -12.86 -2.11 8.32
N ALA A 30 -12.63 -1.31 7.27
CA ALA A 30 -13.43 -1.37 6.05
C ALA A 30 -12.95 -2.43 5.04
N GLN A 31 -11.81 -3.08 5.29
CA GLN A 31 -11.11 -3.97 4.34
C GLN A 31 -10.89 -3.34 2.94
N ARG A 32 -10.78 -2.01 2.90
CA ARG A 32 -10.54 -1.21 1.69
C ARG A 32 -10.13 0.20 2.09
N PHE A 33 -9.48 0.93 1.18
CA PHE A 33 -9.18 2.33 1.42
C PHE A 33 -10.43 3.21 1.44
N VAL A 34 -10.63 3.91 2.55
CA VAL A 34 -11.72 4.87 2.83
C VAL A 34 -11.14 6.16 3.43
N PRO A 35 -11.88 7.28 3.49
CA PRO A 35 -11.41 8.48 4.19
C PRO A 35 -10.86 8.13 5.59
N PRO A 36 -9.73 8.72 6.02
CA PRO A 36 -9.05 9.90 5.45
C PRO A 36 -8.03 9.58 4.34
N PHE A 37 -7.99 8.37 3.79
CA PHE A 37 -7.16 8.08 2.61
C PHE A 37 -7.55 8.98 1.43
N SER A 38 -6.55 9.49 0.72
CA SER A 38 -6.73 10.28 -0.49
C SER A 38 -5.97 9.67 -1.66
N ARG A 39 -6.65 9.59 -2.81
CA ARG A 39 -6.10 9.10 -4.08
C ARG A 39 -5.22 10.13 -4.80
N THR A 40 -5.25 11.39 -4.38
CA THR A 40 -4.49 12.47 -5.05
C THR A 40 -3.06 12.58 -4.54
N HIS A 41 -2.78 12.08 -3.33
CA HIS A 41 -1.42 12.08 -2.81
C HIS A 41 -0.63 10.92 -3.42
N ILE A 42 0.50 11.24 -4.04
CA ILE A 42 1.45 10.24 -4.49
C ILE A 42 2.24 9.76 -3.28
N THR A 43 2.00 8.52 -2.90
CA THR A 43 2.74 7.81 -1.85
C THR A 43 3.62 6.73 -2.48
N TRP A 44 4.84 6.57 -1.97
CA TRP A 44 5.76 5.54 -2.46
C TRP A 44 5.26 4.14 -2.12
N VAL A 45 5.11 3.25 -3.11
CA VAL A 45 4.83 1.81 -2.91
C VAL A 45 6.13 1.00 -3.10
N LYS A 46 6.31 -0.08 -2.33
CA LYS A 46 7.47 -0.99 -2.46
C LYS A 46 7.03 -2.44 -2.40
N ALA A 47 7.56 -3.30 -3.25
CA ALA A 47 7.32 -4.75 -3.17
C ALA A 47 8.08 -5.45 -2.03
N SER A 48 9.05 -4.78 -1.40
CA SER A 48 9.84 -5.33 -0.28
C SER A 48 9.38 -4.75 1.05
N PHE A 49 8.95 -5.62 1.97
CA PHE A 49 8.58 -5.24 3.33
C PHE A 49 9.74 -4.56 4.06
N LEU A 50 10.93 -5.17 4.06
CA LEU A 50 12.10 -4.64 4.77
C LEU A 50 12.52 -3.26 4.24
N TRP A 51 12.38 -3.03 2.93
CA TRP A 51 12.66 -1.72 2.37
C TRP A 51 11.63 -0.67 2.84
N MET A 52 10.35 -1.03 2.88
CA MET A 52 9.31 -0.13 3.40
C MET A 52 9.49 0.14 4.91
N ALA A 53 9.83 -0.89 5.68
CA ALA A 53 10.14 -0.78 7.10
C ALA A 53 11.34 0.17 7.32
N TYR A 54 12.46 -0.02 6.60
CA TYR A 54 13.60 0.89 6.66
C TYR A 54 13.22 2.34 6.30
N ARG A 55 12.46 2.55 5.21
CA ARG A 55 12.07 3.90 4.75
C ARG A 55 11.18 4.64 5.75
N SER A 56 10.26 3.93 6.41
CA SER A 56 9.40 4.46 7.48
C SER A 56 10.13 4.61 8.83
N GLY A 57 11.44 4.32 8.90
CA GLY A 57 12.20 4.36 10.15
C GLY A 57 11.77 3.27 11.13
N TRP A 58 11.36 2.12 10.60
CA TRP A 58 10.69 1.03 11.31
C TRP A 58 9.39 1.49 11.97
N ALA A 59 8.52 2.11 11.17
CA ALA A 59 7.21 2.60 11.63
C ALA A 59 7.26 3.64 12.76
N ARG A 60 8.38 4.37 12.90
CA ARG A 60 8.56 5.42 13.93
C ARG A 60 8.48 6.84 13.36
N LYS A 61 8.48 7.00 12.03
CA LYS A 61 8.39 8.32 11.41
C LYS A 61 6.95 8.85 11.48
N PRO A 62 6.76 10.15 11.77
CA PRO A 62 5.45 10.78 11.68
C PRO A 62 4.82 10.57 10.30
N LYS A 63 3.53 10.26 10.27
CA LYS A 63 2.71 9.93 9.10
C LYS A 63 3.08 8.62 8.38
N GLN A 64 3.92 7.80 8.98
CA GLN A 64 4.38 6.50 8.47
C GLN A 64 4.49 5.48 9.61
N GLU A 65 3.50 5.44 10.49
CA GLU A 65 3.47 4.64 11.72
C GLU A 65 2.95 3.21 11.52
N ARG A 66 2.34 2.91 10.36
CA ARG A 66 1.76 1.59 10.06
C ARG A 66 2.11 1.19 8.63
N VAL A 67 2.64 -0.01 8.44
CA VAL A 67 2.92 -0.57 7.10
C VAL A 67 1.84 -1.58 6.76
N LEU A 68 1.10 -1.33 5.69
CA LEU A 68 0.09 -2.26 5.17
C LEU A 68 0.66 -3.08 4.00
N ALA A 69 0.28 -4.35 3.95
CA ALA A 69 0.45 -5.23 2.81
C ALA A 69 -0.84 -5.16 1.97
N ILE A 70 -0.71 -4.78 0.69
CA ILE A 70 -1.80 -4.50 -0.25
C ILE A 70 -1.67 -5.45 -1.44
#